data_AF-A0A432DS90-F1
#
_entry.id   AF-A0A432DS90-F1
#
_cell.length_a   1.000
_cell.length_b   1.000
_cell.length_c   1.000
_cell.angle_alpha   90.00
_cell.angle_beta   90.00
_cell.angle_gamma   90.00
#
_symmetry.space_group_name_H-M   'P 1'
#
loop_
_entity.id
_entity.type
_entity.pdbx_description
1 polymer ?
#
loop_
_entity_poly.entity_id
_entity_poly.type
_entity_poly.pdbx_seq_one_letter_code
_entity_poly.pdbx_strand_id
1 'polypeptide(L)'
;MLSAHIYHWNSTFDLDANKEDTWLNGFYFSEDRQPLLFQKFNNKHFEYDLQLKLLYDWNNIRPFAGFLVNKNTYKMQFLVPENKVLSKLDDFKSDQINFGFSLGIQYLLLKNSLSL
;
A
#
# COMPACT_ATOMS: atom_id res chain seq x y z
N MET A 1 -9.88 6.50 -26.14
CA MET A 1 -10.99 6.15 -25.22
C MET A 1 -10.58 6.48 -23.79
N LEU A 2 -11.50 7.00 -22.97
CA LEU A 2 -11.28 7.20 -21.54
C LEU A 2 -11.82 5.98 -20.78
N SER A 3 -11.07 5.43 -19.82
CA SER A 3 -11.60 4.41 -18.91
C SER A 3 -11.33 4.76 -17.45
N ALA A 4 -12.30 4.42 -16.60
CA ALA A 4 -12.19 4.49 -15.16
C ALA A 4 -12.31 3.07 -14.60
N HIS A 5 -11.39 2.69 -13.72
CA HIS A 5 -11.43 1.41 -13.02
C HIS A 5 -11.37 1.67 -11.52
N ILE A 6 -12.04 0.80 -10.76
CA ILE A 6 -11.92 0.69 -9.31
C ILE A 6 -11.50 -0.75 -9.05
N TYR A 7 -10.34 -0.94 -8.43
CA TYR A 7 -9.91 -2.24 -7.95
C TYR A 7 -9.93 -2.26 -6.43
N HIS A 8 -10.21 -3.42 -5.85
CA HIS A 8 -10.03 -3.67 -4.44
C HIS A 8 -9.05 -4.83 -4.26
N TRP A 9 -8.01 -4.63 -3.46
CA TRP A 9 -7.09 -5.69 -3.06
C TRP A 9 -6.75 -5.55 -1.58
N ASN A 10 -6.92 -6.65 -0.85
CA ASN A 10 -6.49 -6.76 0.54
C ASN A 10 -5.19 -7.56 0.57
N SER A 11 -4.09 -6.88 0.86
CA SER A 11 -2.83 -7.55 1.20
C SER A 11 -2.50 -7.24 2.65
N THR A 12 -2.18 -8.28 3.43
CA THR A 12 -1.60 -8.12 4.75
C THR A 12 -0.15 -8.56 4.71
N PHE A 13 0.76 -7.65 5.02
CA PHE A 13 2.15 -7.98 5.29
C PHE A 13 2.41 -7.69 6.76
N ASP A 14 2.69 -8.75 7.51
CA ASP A 14 2.83 -8.70 8.96
C ASP A 14 4.24 -9.14 9.36
N LEU A 15 4.84 -8.39 10.28
CA LEU A 15 6.09 -8.74 10.96
C LEU A 15 5.82 -8.78 12.46
N ASP A 16 6.35 -9.80 13.15
CA ASP A 16 6.17 -9.97 14.60
C ASP A 16 7.50 -10.30 15.26
N ALA A 17 8.09 -9.32 15.96
CA ALA A 17 9.36 -9.44 16.64
C ALA A 17 9.34 -10.50 17.77
N ASN A 18 8.16 -10.91 18.22
CA ASN A 18 7.99 -11.97 19.23
C ASN A 18 8.02 -13.38 18.62
N LYS A 19 7.93 -13.51 17.30
CA LYS A 19 7.89 -14.80 16.60
C LYS A 19 9.16 -15.07 15.81
N GLU A 20 9.73 -14.03 15.20
CA GLU A 20 10.89 -14.14 14.32
C GLU A 20 11.75 -12.89 14.39
N ASP A 21 13.01 -13.03 13.97
CA ASP A 21 13.91 -11.89 13.85
C ASP A 21 13.55 -11.09 12.58
N THR A 22 13.25 -9.81 12.75
CA THR A 22 12.82 -8.92 11.67
C THR A 22 13.83 -7.79 11.53
N TRP A 23 13.98 -7.25 10.33
CA TRP A 23 14.85 -6.10 10.07
C TRP A 23 14.39 -4.80 10.76
N LEU A 24 13.18 -4.79 11.34
CA LEU A 24 12.64 -3.70 12.17
C LEU A 24 12.89 -3.91 13.67
N ASN A 25 13.54 -5.01 14.08
CA ASN A 25 13.80 -5.28 15.48
C ASN A 25 14.78 -4.26 16.07
N GLY A 26 14.43 -3.72 17.23
CA GLY A 26 15.32 -2.85 17.99
C GLY A 26 14.63 -1.69 18.67
N PHE A 27 15.47 -0.82 19.24
CA PHE A 27 15.04 0.41 19.88
C PHE A 27 14.95 1.56 18.88
N TYR A 28 13.86 2.30 18.99
CA TYR A 28 13.58 3.54 18.28
C TYR A 28 13.42 4.65 19.31
N PHE A 29 13.45 5.89 18.86
CA PHE A 29 13.27 7.05 19.72
C PHE A 29 12.22 7.97 19.13
N SER A 30 11.26 8.38 19.95
CA SER A 30 10.32 9.44 19.62
C SER A 30 11.04 10.80 19.54
N GLU A 31 10.33 11.83 19.05
CA GLU A 31 10.89 13.19 18.94
C GLU A 31 11.35 13.76 20.29
N ASP A 32 10.67 13.41 21.38
CA ASP A 32 11.03 13.75 22.76
C ASP A 32 12.07 12.79 23.37
N ARG A 33 12.73 11.98 22.53
CA ARG A 33 13.81 11.05 22.89
C ARG A 33 13.40 9.94 23.85
N GLN A 34 12.12 9.60 23.92
CA GLN A 34 11.68 8.44 24.69
C GLN A 34 11.99 7.16 23.92
N PRO A 35 12.54 6.13 24.59
CA PRO A 35 12.79 4.86 23.94
C PRO A 35 11.47 4.17 23.59
N LEU A 36 11.43 3.54 22.42
CA LEU A 36 10.35 2.70 21.93
C LEU A 36 10.98 1.37 21.53
N LEU A 37 10.39 0.24 21.89
CA LEU A 37 10.87 -1.07 21.45
C LEU A 37 9.88 -1.66 20.46
N PHE A 38 10.34 -1.93 19.23
CA PHE A 38 9.48 -2.49 18.19
C PHE A 38 8.90 -3.85 18.62
N GLN A 39 7.63 -4.08 18.30
CA GLN A 39 6.94 -5.33 18.60
C GLN A 39 6.38 -5.96 17.34
N LYS A 40 5.56 -5.20 16.60
CA LYS A 40 4.87 -5.73 15.42
C LYS A 40 4.69 -4.64 14.38
N PHE A 41 4.68 -5.07 13.13
CA PHE A 41 4.23 -4.26 12.01
C PHE A 41 3.09 -5.02 11.33
N ASN A 42 2.02 -4.31 11.03
CA ASN A 42 0.93 -4.80 10.23
C ASN A 42 0.65 -3.75 9.15
N ASN A 43 0.90 -4.14 7.91
CA ASN A 43 0.50 -3.35 6.77
C ASN A 43 -0.87 -3.84 6.31
N LYS A 44 -1.91 -3.05 6.57
CA LYS A 44 -3.23 -3.25 5.97
C LYS A 44 -3.28 -2.43 4.70
N HIS A 45 -2.84 -3.06 3.62
CA HIS A 45 -2.96 -2.50 2.28
C HIS A 45 -4.43 -2.62 1.87
N PHE A 46 -5.09 -1.47 1.73
CA PHE A 46 -6.46 -1.38 1.26
C PHE A 46 -6.52 -0.56 -0.02
N GLU A 47 -6.24 -1.24 -1.12
CA GLU A 47 -6.13 -0.58 -2.42
C GLU A 47 -7.53 -0.21 -2.94
N TYR A 48 -7.81 1.09 -3.03
CA TYR A 48 -8.82 1.61 -3.94
C TYR A 48 -8.11 2.26 -5.10
N ASP A 49 -7.83 1.49 -6.15
CA ASP A 49 -7.20 2.06 -7.34
C ASP A 49 -8.26 2.73 -8.20
N LEU A 50 -8.39 4.05 -8.07
CA LEU A 50 -9.10 4.84 -9.06
C LEU A 50 -8.14 5.16 -10.21
N GLN A 51 -8.30 4.44 -11.31
CA GLN A 51 -7.40 4.58 -12.45
C GLN A 51 -8.11 5.23 -13.64
N LEU A 52 -7.67 6.43 -13.99
CA LEU A 52 -8.13 7.13 -15.18
C LEU A 52 -7.14 6.93 -16.32
N LYS A 53 -7.55 6.24 -17.39
CA LYS A 53 -6.69 5.91 -18.54
C LYS A 53 -7.14 6.57 -19.83
N LEU A 54 -6.16 7.09 -20.56
CA LEU A 54 -6.25 7.37 -21.99
C LEU A 54 -5.72 6.16 -22.75
N LEU A 55 -6.57 5.59 -23.60
CA LEU A 55 -6.27 4.42 -24.42
C LEU A 55 -6.32 4.79 -25.91
N TYR A 56 -5.35 4.29 -26.68
CA TYR A 56 -5.34 4.38 -28.14
C TYR A 56 -5.44 2.98 -28.74
N ASP A 57 -6.40 2.77 -29.65
CA ASP A 57 -6.60 1.50 -30.32
C ASP A 57 -5.72 1.39 -31.57
N TRP A 58 -4.74 0.48 -31.55
CA TRP A 58 -3.85 0.23 -32.68
C TRP A 58 -3.77 -1.26 -33.00
N ASN A 59 -4.53 -1.70 -34.00
CA ASN A 59 -4.61 -3.11 -34.42
C ASN A 59 -5.02 -4.05 -33.27
N ASN A 60 -4.10 -4.88 -32.80
CA ASN A 60 -4.30 -5.81 -31.67
C ASN A 60 -3.61 -5.30 -30.40
N ILE A 61 -3.10 -4.07 -30.42
CA ILE A 61 -2.37 -3.46 -29.34
C ILE A 61 -3.13 -2.22 -28.87
N ARG A 62 -3.21 -2.04 -27.56
CA ARG A 62 -3.81 -0.86 -26.95
C ARG A 62 -2.83 -0.29 -25.94
N PRO A 63 -1.92 0.61 -26.36
CA PRO A 63 -1.14 1.39 -25.41
C PRO A 63 -2.07 2.28 -24.57
N PHE A 64 -1.68 2.50 -23.33
CA PHE A 64 -2.39 3.39 -22.42
C PHE A 64 -1.44 4.18 -21.53
N ALA A 65 -1.90 5.36 -21.15
CA ALA A 65 -1.33 6.20 -20.12
C ALA A 65 -2.43 6.61 -19.16
N GLY A 66 -2.13 6.75 -17.87
CA GLY A 66 -3.15 7.08 -16.90
C GLY A 66 -2.60 7.56 -15.57
N PHE A 67 -3.52 8.01 -14.72
CA PHE A 67 -3.28 8.40 -13.34
C PHE A 67 -3.91 7.35 -12.43
N LEU A 68 -3.32 7.15 -11.26
CA LEU A 68 -3.84 6.26 -10.22
C LEU A 68 -3.80 6.95 -8.87
N VAL A 69 -4.80 6.68 -8.05
CA VAL A 69 -4.85 7.05 -6.64
C VAL A 69 -5.01 5.77 -5.85
N ASN A 70 -4.23 5.60 -4.78
CA ASN A 70 -4.24 4.44 -3.90
C ASN A 70 -4.27 4.93 -2.43
N LYS A 71 -4.83 4.13 -1.51
CA LYS A 71 -4.81 4.40 -0.06
C LYS A 71 -4.15 3.26 0.68
N ASN A 72 -3.16 3.55 1.52
CA ASN A 72 -2.47 2.56 2.35
C ASN A 72 -2.58 2.92 3.83
N THR A 73 -2.83 1.91 4.67
CA THR A 73 -2.90 2.06 6.13
C THR A 73 -1.87 1.15 6.78
N TYR A 74 -0.90 1.76 7.45
CA TYR A 74 0.13 1.07 8.18
C TYR A 74 -0.14 1.15 9.68
N LYS A 75 0.13 0.07 10.40
CA LYS A 75 0.06 0.02 11.85
C LYS A 75 1.34 -0.61 12.40
N MET A 76 2.11 0.16 13.16
CA MET A 76 3.23 -0.35 13.95
C MET A 76 2.81 -0.44 15.42
N GLN A 77 3.38 -1.40 16.13
CA GLN A 77 3.18 -1.56 17.56
C GLN A 77 4.54 -1.54 18.25
N PHE A 78 4.63 -0.74 19.31
CA PHE A 78 5.84 -0.61 20.13
C PHE A 78 5.50 -0.81 21.59
N LEU A 79 6.47 -1.27 22.38
CA LEU A 79 6.47 -1.02 23.82
C LEU A 79 6.97 0.40 24.07
N VAL A 80 6.22 1.15 24.85
CA VAL A 80 6.49 2.54 25.20
C VAL A 80 6.67 2.69 26.71
N PRO A 81 7.36 3.74 27.19
CA PRO A 81 7.62 3.91 28.60
C PRO A 81 6.34 4.24 29.37
N GLU A 82 6.06 3.48 30.40
CA GLU A 82 5.10 3.77 31.45
C GLU A 82 5.86 3.75 32.77
N ASN A 83 5.87 4.87 33.49
CA ASN A 83 6.67 5.04 34.72
C ASN A 83 8.17 4.69 34.55
N LYS A 84 8.77 5.10 33.42
CA LYS A 84 10.19 4.86 33.06
C LYS A 84 10.53 3.39 32.71
N VAL A 85 9.53 2.52 32.57
CA VAL A 85 9.72 1.12 32.15
C VAL A 85 8.97 0.89 30.84
N LEU A 86 9.59 0.17 29.89
CA LEU A 86 8.94 -0.21 28.62
C LEU A 86 7.94 -1.34 28.86
N SER A 87 6.74 -1.01 29.33
CA SER A 87 5.72 -2.00 29.72
C SER A 87 4.39 -1.85 28.99
N LYS A 88 4.15 -0.71 28.36
CA LYS A 88 2.86 -0.42 27.70
C LYS A 88 2.96 -0.66 26.21
N LEU A 89 2.07 -1.48 25.64
CA LEU A 89 1.93 -1.58 24.17
C LEU A 89 1.15 -0.38 23.64
N ASP A 90 1.66 0.23 22.58
CA ASP A 90 0.99 1.32 21.88
C ASP A 90 1.03 1.15 20.36
N ASP A 91 0.00 1.65 19.70
CA ASP A 91 -0.23 1.50 18.26
C ASP A 91 0.01 2.82 17.52
N PHE A 92 0.95 2.80 16.59
CA PHE A 92 1.30 3.92 15.73
C PHE A 92 0.71 3.66 14.35
N LYS A 93 -0.32 4.43 13.99
CA LYS A 93 -1.02 4.30 12.70
C LYS A 93 -0.60 5.41 11.75
N SER A 94 -0.44 5.05 10.47
CA SER A 94 -0.21 6.00 9.39
C SER A 94 -1.16 5.68 8.24
N ASP A 95 -1.96 6.67 7.85
CA ASP A 95 -2.81 6.62 6.67
C ASP A 95 -2.18 7.48 5.57
N GLN A 96 -1.93 6.88 4.41
CA GLN A 96 -1.32 7.55 3.27
C GLN A 96 -2.21 7.43 2.05
N ILE A 97 -2.38 8.53 1.33
CA ILE A 97 -3.00 8.55 0.00
C ILE A 97 -1.88 8.79 -1.00
N ASN A 98 -1.70 7.83 -1.90
CA ASN A 98 -0.64 7.84 -2.90
C ASN A 98 -1.23 8.23 -4.25
N PHE A 99 -0.53 9.10 -4.97
CA PHE A 99 -0.86 9.48 -6.35
C PHE A 99 0.24 8.99 -7.26
N GLY A 100 -0.14 8.41 -8.40
CA GLY A 100 0.81 7.86 -9.34
C GLY A 100 0.35 7.98 -10.78
N PHE A 101 1.25 7.53 -11.66
CA PHE A 101 1.01 7.46 -13.09
C PHE A 101 1.23 6.01 -13.54
N SER A 102 0.52 5.60 -14.58
CA SER A 102 0.65 4.27 -15.18
C SER A 102 0.85 4.39 -16.69
N LEU A 103 1.76 3.59 -17.22
CA LEU A 103 1.99 3.42 -18.65
C LEU A 103 1.99 1.93 -18.95
N GLY A 104 1.36 1.53 -20.04
CA GLY A 104 1.33 0.11 -20.38
C GLY A 104 0.80 -0.17 -21.77
N ILE A 105 0.84 -1.45 -22.14
CA ILE A 105 0.42 -1.95 -23.43
C ILE A 105 -0.46 -3.17 -23.19
N GLN A 106 -1.66 -3.20 -23.78
CA GLN A 106 -2.55 -4.35 -23.76
C GLN A 106 -2.52 -5.04 -25.12
N TYR A 107 -2.42 -6.37 -25.15
CA TYR A 107 -2.57 -7.16 -26.37
C TYR A 107 -3.95 -7.84 -26.40
N LEU A 108 -4.71 -7.62 -27.47
CA LEU A 108 -6.03 -8.18 -27.68
C LEU A 108 -5.88 -9.56 -28.35
N LEU A 109 -6.03 -10.64 -27.56
CA LEU A 109 -5.93 -12.03 -28.05
C LEU A 109 -7.10 -12.40 -29.00
N LEU A 110 -8.31 -11.93 -28.69
CA LEU A 110 -9.51 -12.12 -29.50
C LEU A 110 -10.08 -10.75 -29.81
N LYS A 111 -9.97 -10.34 -31.07
CA LYS A 111 -10.60 -9.12 -31.57
C LYS A 111 -12.06 -9.45 -31.86
N ASN A 112 -12.90 -9.51 -30.82
CA ASN A 112 -14.33 -9.69 -31.04
C ASN A 112 -14.84 -8.50 -31.85
N SER A 113 -15.21 -8.77 -33.09
CA SER A 113 -15.95 -7.89 -33.98
C SER A 113 -17.38 -7.77 -33.47
N LEU A 114 -17.61 -6.96 -32.45
CA LEU A 114 -18.93 -6.39 -32.18
C LEU A 114 -18.77 -4.88 -32.01
N SER A 115 -18.61 -4.22 -33.15
CA SER A 115 -19.19 -2.90 -33.36
C SER A 115 -20.65 -3.12 -33.74
N LEU A 116 -21.57 -2.80 -32.84
CA LEU A 116 -22.99 -2.56 -33.12
C LEU A 116 -23.37 -1.27 -32.40
#